data_AF-A0A6B3HTH6-F1
#
_entry.id   AF-A0A6B3HTH6-F1
#
_cell.length_a   1.000
_cell.length_b   1.000
_cell.length_c   1.000
_cell.angle_alpha   90.00
_cell.angle_beta   90.00
_cell.angle_gamma   90.00
#
_symmetry.space_group_name_H-M   'P 1'
#
loop_
_entity.id
_entity.type
_entity.pdbx_description
1 polymer ?
#
loop_
_entity_poly.entity_id
_entity_poly.type
_entity_poly.pdbx_seq_one_letter_code
_entity_poly.pdbx_strand_id
1 'polypeptide(L)'
;GAIDILVNNAGYADMSMPALEDVSLEVLDRTLGVNVRGAFLTAQAVSRHMGEGGRIVNIGSCLATRVPAGGLTSYAMSKAAIAGLTQGLARDLGSRGITVNQVAPGSIDTDMNPADGPGADFQRAHIIF
;
A
#
# COMPACT_ATOMS: atom_id res chain seq x y z
N GLY A 1 -7.87 -14.57 -21.28
CA GLY A 1 -9.11 -14.53 -20.46
C GLY A 1 -9.34 -13.11 -19.98
N ALA A 2 -10.56 -12.78 -19.59
CA ALA A 2 -10.88 -11.50 -18.96
C ALA A 2 -10.45 -11.51 -17.48
N ILE A 3 -10.14 -10.34 -16.92
CA ILE A 3 -9.83 -10.16 -15.49
C ILE A 3 -10.88 -9.23 -14.89
N ASP A 4 -11.67 -9.75 -13.95
CA ASP A 4 -12.77 -9.00 -13.35
C ASP A 4 -12.35 -8.22 -12.10
N ILE A 5 -11.38 -8.75 -11.33
CA ILE A 5 -10.95 -8.18 -10.06
C ILE A 5 -9.42 -8.17 -9.98
N LEU A 6 -8.86 -7.02 -9.64
CA LEU A 6 -7.47 -6.86 -9.23
C LEU A 6 -7.40 -6.43 -7.76
N VAL A 7 -6.56 -7.11 -6.99
CA VAL A 7 -6.19 -6.69 -5.64
C VAL A 7 -4.69 -6.42 -5.58
N ASN A 8 -4.31 -5.15 -5.52
CA ASN A 8 -2.91 -4.76 -5.28
C ASN A 8 -2.61 -4.85 -3.77
N ASN A 9 -2.28 -6.06 -3.32
CA ASN A 9 -1.96 -6.37 -1.92
C ASN A 9 -0.45 -6.39 -1.62
N ALA A 10 0.38 -6.73 -2.61
CA ALA A 10 1.83 -6.85 -2.41
C ALA A 10 2.41 -5.56 -1.81
N GLY A 11 3.26 -5.72 -0.79
CA GLY A 11 3.85 -4.62 -0.06
C GLY A 11 5.21 -4.97 0.53
N TYR A 12 6.02 -3.96 0.76
CA TYR A 12 7.33 -4.01 1.40
C TYR A 12 7.44 -2.89 2.42
N ALA A 13 7.95 -3.24 3.60
CA ALA A 13 8.42 -2.31 4.62
C ALA A 13 9.80 -2.82 5.08
N ASP A 14 10.74 -1.92 5.29
CA ASP A 14 12.00 -2.27 5.93
C ASP A 14 11.79 -2.33 7.44
N MET A 15 11.81 -3.56 7.98
CA MET A 15 11.55 -3.83 9.39
C MET A 15 12.71 -3.43 10.30
N SER A 16 13.86 -3.03 9.76
CA SER A 16 14.97 -2.47 10.55
C SER A 16 14.70 -1.04 11.04
N MET A 17 13.71 -0.35 10.44
CA MET A 17 13.24 0.97 10.86
C MET A 17 14.39 1.99 11.05
N PRO A 18 15.26 2.16 10.04
CA PRO A 18 16.45 3.01 10.18
C PRO A 18 16.06 4.48 10.40
N ALA A 19 16.96 5.25 11.01
CA ALA A 19 16.82 6.70 11.07
C ALA A 19 16.79 7.28 9.65
N LEU A 20 16.23 8.49 9.49
CA LEU A 20 16.01 9.08 8.16
C LEU A 20 17.32 9.22 7.36
N GLU A 21 18.38 9.64 8.04
CA GLU A 21 19.73 9.81 7.52
C GLU A 21 20.40 8.49 7.10
N ASP A 22 19.92 7.36 7.60
CA ASP A 22 20.46 6.02 7.35
C ASP A 22 19.65 5.23 6.31
N VAL A 23 18.55 5.79 5.78
CA VAL A 23 17.77 5.15 4.72
C VAL A 23 18.60 5.08 3.45
N SER A 24 19.02 3.86 3.08
CA SER A 24 19.74 3.65 1.83
C SER A 24 18.84 3.85 0.61
N LEU A 25 19.46 4.25 -0.51
CA LEU A 25 18.76 4.35 -1.79
C LEU A 25 18.13 3.01 -2.20
N GLU A 26 18.81 1.89 -1.93
CA GLU A 26 18.30 0.55 -2.23
C GLU A 26 16.99 0.25 -1.48
N VAL A 27 16.93 0.58 -0.18
CA VAL A 27 15.72 0.41 0.62
C VAL A 27 14.59 1.31 0.10
N LEU A 28 14.91 2.56 -0.25
CA LEU A 28 13.93 3.49 -0.81
C LEU A 28 13.38 2.98 -2.15
N ASP A 29 14.27 2.58 -3.06
CA ASP A 29 13.92 2.08 -4.39
C ASP A 29 13.11 0.79 -4.30
N ARG A 30 13.45 -0.12 -3.38
CA ARG A 30 12.68 -1.34 -3.14
C ARG A 30 11.28 -1.02 -2.61
N THR A 31 11.18 -0.09 -1.66
CA THR A 31 9.89 0.34 -1.09
C THR A 31 8.98 0.94 -2.16
N LEU A 32 9.49 1.87 -2.96
CA LEU A 32 8.72 2.50 -4.03
C LEU A 32 8.46 1.55 -5.21
N GLY A 33 9.44 0.70 -5.52
CA GLY A 33 9.35 -0.30 -6.57
C GLY A 33 8.22 -1.29 -6.33
N VAL A 34 8.14 -1.85 -5.12
CA VAL A 34 7.07 -2.79 -4.74
C VAL A 34 5.75 -2.06 -4.54
N ASN A 35 5.72 -1.05 -3.66
CA ASN A 35 4.47 -0.50 -3.16
C ASN A 35 3.78 0.42 -4.17
N VAL A 36 4.55 1.18 -4.98
CA VAL A 36 3.99 2.24 -5.83
C VAL A 36 4.06 1.84 -7.30
N ARG A 37 5.27 1.62 -7.81
CA ARG A 37 5.49 1.30 -9.22
C ARG A 37 4.84 -0.03 -9.59
N GLY A 38 4.99 -1.05 -8.74
CA GLY A 38 4.35 -2.36 -8.93
C GLY A 38 2.83 -2.25 -9.02
N ALA A 39 2.19 -1.57 -8.06
CA ALA A 39 0.74 -1.38 -8.07
C ALA A 39 0.24 -0.64 -9.31
N PHE A 40 0.94 0.44 -9.72
CA PHE A 40 0.60 1.19 -10.93
C PHE A 40 0.71 0.34 -12.19
N LEU A 41 1.84 -0.34 -12.38
CA LEU A 41 2.09 -1.14 -13.60
C LEU A 41 1.14 -2.33 -13.69
N THR A 42 0.84 -2.99 -12.57
CA THR A 42 -0.15 -4.07 -12.53
C THR A 42 -1.54 -3.56 -12.87
N ALA A 43 -1.99 -2.44 -12.27
CA ALA A 43 -3.27 -1.84 -12.59
C ALA A 43 -3.35 -1.42 -14.07
N GLN A 44 -2.29 -0.82 -14.61
CA GLN A 44 -2.21 -0.46 -16.02
C GLN A 44 -2.34 -1.69 -16.91
N ALA A 45 -1.58 -2.76 -16.65
CA ALA A 45 -1.62 -3.98 -17.45
C ALA A 45 -2.99 -4.66 -17.39
N VAL A 46 -3.54 -4.84 -16.18
CA VAL A 46 -4.85 -5.49 -15.98
C VAL A 46 -5.98 -4.65 -16.58
N SER A 47 -5.93 -3.33 -16.49
CA SER A 47 -6.97 -2.45 -17.03
C SER A 47 -7.17 -2.61 -18.56
N ARG A 48 -6.15 -3.09 -19.28
CA ARG A 48 -6.25 -3.39 -20.73
C ARG A 48 -7.07 -4.65 -21.02
N HIS A 49 -7.23 -5.53 -20.04
CA HIS A 49 -7.94 -6.80 -20.14
C HIS A 49 -9.21 -6.87 -19.27
N MET A 50 -9.51 -5.79 -18.56
CA MET A 50 -10.68 -5.65 -17.69
C MET A 50 -11.89 -5.13 -18.47
N GLY A 51 -13.00 -5.85 -18.44
CA GLY A 51 -14.26 -5.45 -19.06
C GLY A 51 -15.02 -4.39 -18.27
N GLU A 52 -16.23 -4.05 -18.74
CA GLU A 52 -17.16 -3.24 -17.96
C GLU A 52 -17.50 -3.93 -16.63
N GLY A 53 -17.66 -3.14 -15.56
CA GLY A 53 -17.98 -3.68 -14.24
C GLY A 53 -16.79 -4.26 -13.47
N GLY A 54 -15.55 -4.09 -13.96
CA GLY A 54 -14.36 -4.53 -13.24
C GLY A 54 -14.11 -3.82 -11.91
N ARG A 55 -13.25 -4.39 -11.07
CA ARG A 55 -12.94 -3.88 -9.71
C ARG A 55 -11.44 -3.86 -9.46
N ILE A 56 -10.93 -2.75 -8.94
CA ILE A 56 -9.57 -2.65 -8.42
C ILE A 56 -9.63 -2.29 -6.94
N VAL A 57 -8.93 -3.05 -6.11
CA VAL A 57 -8.76 -2.79 -4.68
C VAL A 57 -7.27 -2.62 -4.38
N ASN A 58 -6.90 -1.48 -3.82
CA ASN A 58 -5.53 -1.21 -3.40
C ASN A 58 -5.42 -1.31 -1.88
N ILE A 59 -4.37 -1.97 -1.38
CA ILE A 59 -4.10 -2.06 0.06
C ILE A 59 -3.14 -0.94 0.48
N GLY A 60 -3.71 0.12 1.06
CA GLY A 60 -2.97 1.22 1.67
C GLY A 60 -2.59 0.91 3.11
N SER A 61 -2.61 1.92 3.98
CA SER A 61 -2.33 1.79 5.42
C SER A 61 -2.83 3.03 6.17
N CYS A 62 -3.21 2.89 7.44
CA CYS A 62 -3.45 4.05 8.32
C CYS A 62 -2.21 4.95 8.46
N LEU A 63 -1.00 4.41 8.21
CA LEU A 63 0.25 5.17 8.22
C LEU A 63 0.33 6.21 7.10
N ALA A 64 -0.55 6.13 6.09
CA ALA A 64 -0.67 7.18 5.07
C ALA A 64 -1.17 8.52 5.64
N THR A 65 -1.89 8.49 6.77
CA THR A 65 -2.50 9.69 7.38
C THR A 65 -2.06 9.93 8.81
N ARG A 66 -1.47 8.93 9.49
CA ARG A 66 -1.01 9.04 10.87
C ARG A 66 0.27 8.22 11.07
N VAL A 67 1.40 8.90 11.27
CA VAL A 67 2.71 8.26 11.50
C VAL A 67 3.05 8.32 13.00
N PRO A 68 3.09 7.18 13.73
CA PRO A 68 3.24 7.18 15.18
C PRO A 68 4.69 7.29 15.67
N ALA A 69 5.69 6.98 14.84
CA ALA A 69 7.09 6.98 15.22
C ALA A 69 8.03 7.29 14.03
N GLY A 70 9.30 7.56 14.36
CA GLY A 70 10.39 7.67 13.39
C GLY A 70 10.68 6.33 12.69
N GLY A 71 11.46 6.39 11.61
CA GLY A 71 11.83 5.22 10.79
C GLY A 71 10.76 4.75 9.80
N LEU A 72 9.56 5.35 9.83
CA LEU A 72 8.43 4.97 8.97
C LEU A 72 8.30 5.79 7.68
N THR A 73 9.18 6.76 7.45
CA THR A 73 9.01 7.79 6.41
C THR A 73 8.81 7.21 5.01
N SER A 74 9.69 6.31 4.56
CA SER A 74 9.62 5.72 3.22
C SER A 74 8.36 4.88 3.03
N TYR A 75 7.99 4.07 4.03
CA TYR A 75 6.80 3.25 4.01
C TYR A 75 5.52 4.10 4.01
N ALA A 76 5.40 5.06 4.94
CA ALA A 76 4.27 5.97 5.05
C ALA A 76 4.06 6.77 3.76
N MET A 77 5.14 7.33 3.19
CA MET A 77 5.10 8.01 1.89
C MET A 77 4.58 7.09 0.78
N SER A 78 5.08 5.85 0.71
CA SER A 78 4.62 4.89 -0.30
C SER A 78 3.13 4.53 -0.15
N LYS A 79 2.62 4.43 1.08
CA LYS A 79 1.20 4.15 1.35
C LYS A 79 0.31 5.37 1.12
N ALA A 80 0.82 6.59 1.30
CA ALA A 80 0.14 7.81 0.87
C ALA A 80 0.02 7.89 -0.66
N ALA A 81 1.05 7.46 -1.40
CA ALA A 81 1.02 7.41 -2.85
C ALA A 81 -0.10 6.48 -3.37
N ILE A 82 -0.42 5.40 -2.65
CA ILE A 82 -1.54 4.51 -2.99
C ILE A 82 -2.90 5.23 -2.94
N ALA A 83 -3.09 6.19 -2.04
CA ALA A 83 -4.32 6.99 -2.00
C ALA A 83 -4.47 7.82 -3.28
N GLY A 84 -3.40 8.51 -3.69
CA GLY A 84 -3.37 9.26 -4.95
C GLY A 84 -3.56 8.36 -6.17
N LEU A 85 -2.90 7.20 -6.21
CA LEU A 85 -3.08 6.20 -7.27
C LEU A 85 -4.54 5.74 -7.38
N THR A 86 -5.18 5.47 -6.24
CA THR A 86 -6.58 5.01 -6.20
C THR A 86 -7.51 6.07 -6.78
N GLN A 87 -7.34 7.32 -6.36
CA GLN A 87 -8.14 8.44 -6.86
C GLN A 87 -7.94 8.68 -8.36
N GLY A 88 -6.69 8.62 -8.83
CA GLY A 88 -6.37 8.76 -10.27
C GLY A 88 -7.01 7.66 -11.11
N LEU A 89 -6.79 6.40 -10.75
CA LEU A 89 -7.37 5.25 -11.48
C LEU A 89 -8.90 5.26 -11.48
N ALA A 90 -9.54 5.70 -10.39
CA ALA A 90 -11.00 5.85 -10.35
C ALA A 90 -11.50 6.86 -11.39
N ARG A 91 -10.75 7.93 -11.66
CA ARG A 91 -11.09 8.93 -12.68
C ARG A 91 -10.82 8.40 -14.09
N ASP A 92 -9.71 7.70 -14.28
CA ASP A 92 -9.32 7.17 -15.58
C ASP A 92 -10.26 6.04 -16.07
N LEU A 93 -10.77 5.22 -15.13
CA LEU A 93 -11.49 4.00 -15.46
C LEU A 93 -13.00 4.08 -15.20
N GLY A 94 -13.47 5.13 -14.52
CA GLY A 94 -14.88 5.27 -14.12
C GLY A 94 -15.86 5.28 -15.30
N SER A 95 -15.49 5.88 -16.43
CA SER A 95 -16.32 5.89 -17.65
C SER A 95 -16.54 4.50 -18.26
N ARG A 96 -15.72 3.51 -17.88
CA ARG A 96 -15.84 2.11 -18.27
C ARG A 96 -16.60 1.26 -17.25
N GLY A 97 -17.23 1.89 -16.24
CA GLY A 97 -17.93 1.19 -15.17
C GLY A 97 -17.01 0.40 -14.21
N ILE A 98 -15.70 0.70 -14.22
CA ILE A 98 -14.72 0.09 -13.33
C ILE A 98 -14.59 0.93 -12.07
N THR A 99 -14.71 0.30 -10.90
CA THR A 99 -14.51 1.00 -9.61
C THR A 99 -13.13 0.73 -9.07
N VAL A 100 -12.51 1.74 -8.48
CA VAL A 100 -11.20 1.62 -7.83
C VAL A 100 -11.34 2.13 -6.41
N ASN A 101 -11.05 1.28 -5.42
CA ASN A 101 -11.19 1.60 -4.01
C ASN A 101 -9.93 1.22 -3.23
N GLN A 102 -9.77 1.80 -2.05
CA GLN A 102 -8.65 1.55 -1.17
C GLN A 102 -9.13 1.07 0.19
N VAL A 103 -8.45 0.07 0.73
CA VAL A 103 -8.57 -0.35 2.13
C VAL A 103 -7.34 0.13 2.88
N ALA A 104 -7.53 0.76 4.04
CA ALA A 104 -6.46 1.31 4.88
C ALA A 104 -6.36 0.56 6.21
N PRO A 105 -5.69 -0.62 6.26
CA PRO A 105 -5.58 -1.36 7.51
C PRO A 105 -4.81 -0.56 8.58
N GLY A 106 -5.24 -0.76 9.83
CA GLY A 106 -4.41 -0.54 11.01
C GLY A 106 -3.39 -1.66 11.19
N SER A 107 -2.85 -1.80 12.41
CA SER A 107 -1.97 -2.92 12.73
C SER A 107 -2.75 -4.24 12.68
N ILE A 108 -2.24 -5.19 11.91
CA ILE A 108 -2.83 -6.51 11.67
C ILE A 108 -1.78 -7.59 11.90
N ASP A 109 -2.22 -8.75 12.39
CA ASP A 109 -1.35 -9.92 12.58
C ASP A 109 -1.04 -10.58 11.24
N THR A 110 0.23 -10.54 10.84
CA THR A 110 0.73 -11.05 9.56
C THR A 110 2.20 -11.45 9.69
N ASP A 111 2.75 -12.20 8.74
CA ASP A 111 4.19 -12.50 8.71
C ASP A 111 5.08 -11.23 8.71
N MET A 112 4.60 -10.13 8.11
CA MET A 112 5.28 -8.84 8.12
C MET A 112 5.17 -8.11 9.47
N ASN A 113 4.13 -8.39 10.26
CA ASN A 113 3.88 -7.77 11.56
C ASN A 113 3.25 -8.80 12.52
N PRO A 114 4.04 -9.76 13.06
CA PRO A 114 3.51 -10.83 13.90
C PRO A 114 2.97 -10.30 15.22
N ALA A 115 1.86 -10.87 15.71
CA ALA A 115 1.22 -10.48 16.98
C ALA A 115 2.10 -10.61 18.24
N ASP A 116 3.15 -11.41 18.16
CA ASP A 116 4.15 -11.68 19.19
C ASP A 116 5.58 -11.25 18.79
N GLY A 117 5.72 -10.51 17.68
CA GLY A 117 7.00 -10.00 17.21
C GLY A 117 7.57 -8.86 18.08
N PRO A 118 8.84 -8.46 17.86
CA PRO A 118 9.51 -7.41 18.66
C PRO A 118 8.77 -6.07 18.69
N GLY A 119 7.97 -5.76 17.66
CA GLY A 119 7.15 -4.55 17.58
C GLY A 119 5.75 -4.67 18.18
N ALA A 120 5.34 -5.82 18.71
CA ALA A 120 3.95 -6.08 19.09
C ALA A 120 3.42 -5.13 20.18
N ASP A 121 4.20 -4.88 21.23
CA ASP A 121 3.80 -3.95 22.31
C ASP A 121 3.73 -2.51 21.82
N PHE A 122 4.67 -2.11 20.96
CA PHE A 122 4.62 -0.80 20.31
C PHE A 122 3.32 -0.66 19.50
N GLN A 123 2.96 -1.67 18.70
CA GLN A 123 1.73 -1.62 17.90
C GLN A 123 0.48 -1.54 18.78
N ARG A 124 0.39 -2.38 19.83
CA ARG A 124 -0.74 -2.38 20.77
C ARG A 124 -0.95 -1.02 21.44
N ALA A 125 0.14 -0.33 21.80
CA ALA A 125 0.07 1.01 22.41
C ALA A 125 -0.48 2.09 21.46
N HIS A 126 -0.53 1.83 20.15
CA HIS A 126 -0.95 2.82 19.14
C HIS A 126 -2.28 2.48 18.45
N ILE A 127 -2.91 1.34 18.79
CA ILE A 127 -4.29 1.03 18.43
C ILE A 127 -5.19 1.87 19.33
N ILE A 128 -5.73 2.96 18.79
CA ILE A 128 -6.74 3.78 19.46
C ILE A 128 -8.11 3.21 19.06
N PHE A 129 -8.94 2.85 20.05
CA PHE A 129 -10.36 2.57 19.85
C PHE A 129 -11.15 3.85 19.64
#